data_AF-A0A7S0B607-F1
#
_entry.id   AF-A0A7S0B607-F1
#
_cell.length_a   1.000
_cell.length_b   1.000
_cell.length_c   1.000
_cell.angle_alpha   90.00
_cell.angle_beta   90.00
_cell.angle_gamma   90.00
#
_symmetry.space_group_name_H-M   'P 1'
#
loop_
_entity.id
_entity.type
_entity.pdbx_description
1 polymer ?
#
loop_
_entity_poly.entity_id
_entity_poly.type
_entity_poly.pdbx_seq_one_letter_code
_entity_poly.pdbx_strand_id
1 'polypeptide(L)'
;QTFDGFVKLLDEPGFILRDAGDDQGLSRVLEPVGEPLPLVISELATRSGPQKFVVTRQGRGVVRVLPDEAAAALAFKHAGDHVYMETQTYNGWLRVSPDDPSNGGWMLPHDPEDGQLLRCIVLEERQEQKRKLRLARDVLETLQGRNPDTGKVRVALALAKEAGMERDELRAAEASFEQLVRREAREQELQRLRQAQEEVKAMVEGEGPQEARALQAAISRAKAAGVEKDELSAAEERLQALKKEEEAERKLLAKRKHLQHRIQTSAGNPRLLRGCIHDGTVAEFFEEVTLAESMLEKAIEHENEAAKNNLRFRIQNSSGNEKELLACKAEAGAAGFFDVVDLAEHAIRDAAEATKSRADRHDILLKQVTAAAASGEYAEIKKARDAAKEAGIPMKLIGKAYALGQNQAT
;
A
#
# COMPACT_ATOMS: atom_id res chain seq x y z
N GLN A 1 71.85 -29.52 -4.59
CA GLN A 1 71.38 -28.35 -3.84
C GLN A 1 70.31 -28.79 -2.85
N THR A 2 70.41 -28.42 -1.58
CA THR A 2 69.33 -28.58 -0.59
C THR A 2 68.21 -27.55 -0.85
N PHE A 3 67.02 -27.77 -0.31
CA PHE A 3 65.91 -26.82 -0.50
C PHE A 3 66.08 -25.49 0.25
N ASP A 4 66.95 -25.43 1.26
CA ASP A 4 67.33 -24.21 1.98
C ASP A 4 68.56 -23.50 1.39
N GLY A 5 69.03 -23.92 0.21
CA GLY A 5 69.96 -23.12 -0.60
C GLY A 5 71.41 -23.51 -0.53
N PHE A 6 71.76 -24.58 0.17
CA PHE A 6 73.13 -25.10 0.20
C PHE A 6 73.43 -25.96 -1.03
N VAL A 7 74.62 -25.80 -1.59
CA VAL A 7 75.13 -26.57 -2.74
C VAL A 7 76.24 -27.47 -2.23
N LYS A 8 76.15 -28.76 -2.58
CA LYS A 8 77.21 -29.73 -2.31
C LYS A 8 78.26 -29.59 -3.41
N LEU A 9 79.52 -29.46 -3.03
CA LEU A 9 80.64 -29.42 -3.98
C LEU A 9 80.93 -30.83 -4.50
N LEU A 10 81.31 -30.94 -5.77
CA LEU A 10 81.70 -32.21 -6.37
C LEU A 10 83.06 -32.62 -5.81
N ASP A 11 83.19 -33.88 -5.39
CA ASP A 11 84.41 -34.48 -4.84
C ASP A 11 85.03 -33.81 -3.59
N GLU A 12 84.36 -32.80 -3.03
CA GLU A 12 84.79 -32.11 -1.81
C GLU A 12 83.80 -32.36 -0.65
N PRO A 13 84.30 -32.51 0.58
CA PRO A 13 83.45 -32.55 1.75
C PRO A 13 82.86 -31.16 2.04
N GLY A 14 81.55 -31.10 2.29
CA GLY A 14 80.89 -29.90 2.79
C GLY A 14 79.80 -29.33 1.87
N PHE A 15 79.28 -28.18 2.29
CA PHE A 15 78.19 -27.47 1.64
C PHE A 15 78.51 -25.97 1.65
N ILE A 16 78.19 -25.28 0.57
CA ILE A 16 78.31 -23.83 0.44
C ILE A 16 76.94 -23.21 0.20
N LEU A 17 76.62 -22.11 0.88
CA LEU A 17 75.36 -21.41 0.68
C LEU A 17 75.38 -20.73 -0.69
N ARG A 18 74.37 -20.97 -1.53
CA ARG A 18 74.28 -20.39 -2.87
C ARG A 18 74.04 -18.88 -2.83
N ASP A 19 73.14 -18.48 -1.95
CA ASP A 19 72.65 -17.11 -1.80
C ASP A 19 72.35 -16.89 -0.31
N ALA A 20 72.96 -15.87 0.31
CA ALA A 20 72.73 -15.61 1.73
C ALA A 20 71.42 -14.87 2.00
N GLY A 21 70.66 -14.54 0.94
CA GLY A 21 69.26 -14.13 1.05
C GLY A 21 69.06 -12.80 1.75
N ASP A 22 70.01 -11.88 1.67
CA ASP A 22 69.73 -10.49 2.01
C ASP A 22 68.71 -9.94 1.00
N ASP A 23 67.65 -9.29 1.49
CA ASP A 23 66.58 -8.70 0.66
C ASP A 23 67.12 -7.64 -0.34
N GLN A 24 68.39 -7.26 -0.22
CA GLN A 24 69.11 -6.35 -1.12
C GLN A 24 69.85 -7.06 -2.27
N GLY A 25 69.87 -8.40 -2.32
CA GLY A 25 70.49 -9.16 -3.40
C GLY A 25 72.03 -9.03 -3.46
N LEU A 26 72.65 -8.58 -2.38
CA LEU A 26 74.09 -8.31 -2.28
C LEU A 26 74.89 -9.55 -1.84
N SER A 27 74.23 -10.67 -1.56
CA SER A 27 74.85 -11.89 -1.03
C SER A 27 74.73 -13.12 -1.92
N ARG A 28 74.74 -12.96 -3.26
CA ARG A 28 74.95 -14.09 -4.18
C ARG A 28 76.39 -14.60 -4.05
N VAL A 29 76.57 -15.75 -3.42
CA VAL A 29 77.87 -16.40 -3.24
C VAL A 29 78.25 -17.21 -4.48
N LEU A 30 77.26 -17.82 -5.15
CA LEU A 30 77.46 -18.65 -6.34
C LEU A 30 76.51 -18.24 -7.47
N GLU A 31 77.08 -18.08 -8.66
CA GLU A 31 76.35 -17.86 -9.90
C GLU A 31 76.66 -18.99 -10.89
N PRO A 32 75.65 -19.57 -11.58
CA PRO A 32 75.91 -20.57 -12.61
C PRO A 32 76.65 -19.94 -13.78
N VAL A 33 77.68 -20.63 -14.25
CA VAL A 33 78.36 -20.24 -15.50
C VAL A 33 77.54 -20.79 -16.66
N GLY A 34 76.84 -19.89 -17.37
CA GLY A 34 75.99 -20.22 -18.51
C GLY A 34 74.49 -20.13 -18.21
N GLU A 35 73.66 -20.76 -19.05
CA GLU A 35 72.21 -20.78 -18.84
C GLU A 35 71.88 -21.65 -17.62
N PRO A 36 71.20 -21.10 -16.59
CA PRO A 36 70.86 -21.86 -15.40
C PRO A 36 69.92 -23.02 -15.76
N LEU A 37 70.34 -24.24 -15.44
CA LEU A 37 69.46 -25.40 -15.59
C LEU A 37 68.22 -25.24 -14.71
N PRO A 38 67.02 -25.54 -15.22
CA PRO A 38 65.78 -25.40 -14.47
C PRO A 38 65.80 -26.36 -13.29
N LEU A 39 65.81 -25.79 -12.08
CA LEU A 39 65.60 -26.56 -10.86
C LEU A 39 64.12 -26.85 -10.69
N VAL A 40 63.84 -28.05 -10.19
CA VAL A 40 62.47 -28.48 -9.87
C VAL A 40 61.86 -27.56 -8.82
N ILE A 41 62.67 -27.22 -7.81
CA ILE A 41 62.37 -26.19 -6.83
C ILE A 41 63.35 -25.05 -7.02
N SER A 42 62.90 -23.97 -7.65
CA SER A 42 63.70 -22.75 -7.83
C SER A 42 63.68 -21.84 -6.60
N GLU A 43 62.61 -21.89 -5.80
CA GLU A 43 62.46 -21.06 -4.60
C GLU A 43 63.03 -21.73 -3.36
N LEU A 44 63.80 -20.99 -2.56
CA LEU A 44 64.32 -21.49 -1.28
C LEU A 44 63.18 -21.72 -0.29
N ALA A 45 63.21 -22.86 0.40
CA ALA A 45 62.30 -23.18 1.48
C ALA A 45 62.51 -22.22 2.66
N THR A 46 61.42 -21.79 3.31
CA THR A 46 61.47 -20.92 4.49
C THR A 46 61.88 -21.65 5.77
N ARG A 47 61.81 -22.98 5.76
CA ARG A 47 62.20 -23.85 6.87
C ARG A 47 63.24 -24.84 6.37
N SER A 48 64.35 -24.95 7.09
CA SER A 48 65.34 -25.99 6.85
C SER A 48 64.74 -27.38 7.05
N GLY A 49 65.27 -28.34 6.30
CA GLY A 49 64.89 -29.75 6.37
C GLY A 49 64.06 -30.27 5.18
N PRO A 50 63.62 -31.54 5.27
CA PRO A 50 62.93 -32.20 4.16
C PRO A 50 61.62 -31.50 3.78
N GLN A 51 61.38 -31.35 2.48
CA GLN A 51 60.14 -30.82 1.92
C GLN A 51 59.17 -31.94 1.59
N LYS A 52 57.88 -31.71 1.86
CA LYS A 52 56.82 -32.69 1.64
C LYS A 52 56.26 -32.59 0.23
N PHE A 53 56.27 -33.71 -0.48
CA PHE A 53 55.69 -33.88 -1.80
C PHE A 53 54.57 -34.92 -1.78
N VAL A 54 53.66 -34.81 -2.74
CA VAL A 54 52.63 -35.81 -3.04
C VAL A 54 52.89 -36.38 -4.42
N VAL A 55 52.79 -37.70 -4.54
CA VAL A 55 52.79 -38.36 -5.84
C VAL A 55 51.42 -38.13 -6.51
N THR A 56 51.38 -37.37 -7.60
CA THR A 56 50.12 -36.96 -8.25
C THR A 56 49.58 -37.97 -9.24
N ARG A 57 50.48 -38.74 -9.86
CA ARG A 57 50.14 -39.61 -10.98
C ARG A 57 49.45 -40.88 -10.50
N GLN A 58 48.44 -41.35 -11.25
CA GLN A 58 47.83 -42.69 -11.09
C GLN A 58 48.79 -43.86 -11.42
N GLY A 59 50.03 -43.56 -11.83
CA GLY A 59 51.11 -44.51 -12.07
C GLY A 59 52.00 -44.73 -10.83
N ARG A 60 53.06 -45.52 -11.00
CA ARG A 60 54.03 -45.80 -9.93
C ARG A 60 55.24 -44.86 -10.07
N GLY A 61 55.45 -44.00 -9.08
CA GLY A 61 56.70 -43.26 -8.95
C GLY A 61 57.84 -44.22 -8.59
N VAL A 62 58.95 -44.16 -9.30
CA VAL A 62 60.10 -45.06 -9.07
C VAL A 62 61.16 -44.33 -8.26
N VAL A 63 61.49 -44.87 -7.08
CA VAL A 63 62.65 -44.46 -6.29
C VAL A 63 63.84 -45.31 -6.73
N ARG A 64 64.96 -44.70 -7.10
CA ARG A 64 66.15 -45.36 -7.62
C ARG A 64 67.36 -45.17 -6.70
N VAL A 65 68.34 -46.05 -6.81
CA VAL A 65 69.57 -46.01 -5.98
C VAL A 65 70.46 -44.81 -6.34
N LEU A 66 70.52 -44.42 -7.62
CA LEU A 66 71.31 -43.29 -8.13
C LEU A 66 70.41 -42.33 -8.93
N PRO A 67 70.80 -41.04 -9.10
CA PRO A 67 70.04 -40.06 -9.88
C PRO A 67 70.24 -40.26 -11.39
N ASP A 68 69.88 -41.46 -11.86
CA ASP A 68 70.03 -41.95 -13.22
C ASP A 68 68.83 -42.84 -13.56
N GLU A 69 68.25 -42.66 -14.75
CA GLU A 69 67.09 -43.43 -15.22
C GLU A 69 67.44 -44.92 -15.40
N ALA A 70 68.70 -45.24 -15.69
CA ALA A 70 69.17 -46.61 -15.81
C ALA A 70 69.44 -47.30 -14.46
N ALA A 71 69.47 -46.56 -13.35
CA ALA A 71 69.77 -47.11 -12.03
C ALA A 71 68.68 -48.06 -11.53
N ALA A 72 69.07 -49.06 -10.73
CA ALA A 72 68.13 -50.01 -10.14
C ALA A 72 67.03 -49.32 -9.31
N ALA A 73 65.79 -49.81 -9.45
CA ALA A 73 64.66 -49.38 -8.63
C ALA A 73 64.81 -49.90 -7.20
N LEU A 74 64.73 -49.00 -6.23
CA LEU A 74 64.77 -49.25 -4.80
C LEU A 74 63.36 -49.46 -4.23
N ALA A 75 62.40 -48.61 -4.62
CA ALA A 75 61.02 -48.66 -4.16
C ALA A 75 60.06 -48.08 -5.20
N PHE A 76 58.77 -48.36 -5.03
CA PHE A 76 57.69 -47.76 -5.83
C PHE A 76 56.75 -46.97 -4.90
N LYS A 77 56.31 -45.81 -5.35
CA LYS A 77 55.34 -44.95 -4.67
C LYS A 77 54.07 -44.83 -5.49
N HIS A 78 52.93 -44.83 -4.82
CA HIS A 78 51.62 -44.79 -5.42
C HIS A 78 51.02 -43.38 -5.39
N ALA A 79 50.03 -43.14 -6.25
CA ALA A 79 49.25 -41.90 -6.24
C ALA A 79 48.72 -41.58 -4.84
N GLY A 80 48.93 -40.36 -4.37
CA GLY A 80 48.52 -39.90 -3.05
C GLY A 80 49.55 -40.18 -1.93
N ASP A 81 50.60 -40.96 -2.21
CA ASP A 81 51.67 -41.16 -1.24
C ASP A 81 52.39 -39.84 -0.97
N HIS A 82 52.72 -39.63 0.30
CA HIS A 82 53.57 -38.53 0.74
C HIS A 82 55.02 -38.99 0.76
N VAL A 83 55.90 -38.17 0.19
CA VAL A 83 57.34 -38.40 0.22
C VAL A 83 58.05 -37.14 0.68
N TYR A 84 59.07 -37.32 1.52
CA TYR A 84 59.89 -36.22 2.03
C TYR A 84 61.20 -36.20 1.25
N MET A 85 61.55 -35.04 0.70
CA MET A 85 62.75 -34.87 -0.12
C MET A 85 63.68 -33.89 0.57
N GLU A 86 65.00 -34.10 0.46
CA GLU A 86 65.99 -33.23 1.12
C GLU A 86 66.79 -32.36 0.16
N THR A 87 67.20 -32.96 -0.96
CA THR A 87 68.09 -32.33 -1.93
C THR A 87 67.62 -32.59 -3.34
N GLN A 88 67.95 -31.68 -4.25
CA GLN A 88 67.80 -31.85 -5.68
C GLN A 88 69.14 -31.77 -6.40
N THR A 89 69.27 -32.42 -7.54
CA THR A 89 70.38 -32.27 -8.48
C THR A 89 70.03 -31.27 -9.59
N TYR A 90 71.03 -30.78 -10.32
CA TYR A 90 70.82 -29.88 -11.46
C TYR A 90 70.23 -30.58 -12.70
N ASN A 91 70.27 -31.92 -12.75
CA ASN A 91 69.55 -32.73 -13.73
C ASN A 91 68.13 -33.10 -13.27
N GLY A 92 67.61 -32.44 -12.23
CA GLY A 92 66.19 -32.53 -11.85
C GLY A 92 65.80 -33.71 -10.96
N TRP A 93 66.74 -34.49 -10.43
CA TRP A 93 66.43 -35.58 -9.50
C TRP A 93 66.26 -35.06 -8.08
N LEU A 94 65.28 -35.61 -7.36
CA LEU A 94 65.03 -35.31 -5.96
C LEU A 94 65.47 -36.50 -5.09
N ARG A 95 66.20 -36.23 -4.01
CA ARG A 95 66.63 -37.24 -3.05
C ARG A 95 65.56 -37.41 -1.97
N VAL A 96 65.05 -38.63 -1.84
CA VAL A 96 64.16 -39.02 -0.75
C VAL A 96 64.93 -38.99 0.56
N SER A 97 64.31 -38.47 1.62
CA SER A 97 64.87 -38.43 2.97
C SER A 97 65.16 -39.85 3.46
N PRO A 98 66.28 -40.09 4.18
CA PRO A 98 66.58 -41.40 4.77
C PRO A 98 65.51 -41.83 5.80
N ASP A 99 64.78 -40.88 6.38
CA ASP A 99 63.70 -41.15 7.34
C ASP A 99 62.41 -41.64 6.66
N ASP A 100 62.31 -41.58 5.33
CA ASP A 100 61.21 -42.18 4.57
C ASP A 100 61.32 -43.72 4.62
N PRO A 101 60.20 -44.48 4.64
CA PRO A 101 60.23 -45.95 4.62
C PRO A 101 61.03 -46.58 3.46
N SER A 102 61.29 -45.82 2.38
CA SER A 102 62.14 -46.25 1.26
C SER A 102 63.64 -46.22 1.59
N ASN A 103 64.03 -45.71 2.76
CA ASN A 103 65.40 -45.56 3.22
C ASN A 103 66.28 -44.74 2.25
N GLY A 104 65.74 -43.63 1.76
CA GLY A 104 66.38 -42.74 0.80
C GLY A 104 66.17 -43.12 -0.67
N GLY A 105 67.15 -42.77 -1.51
CA GLY A 105 67.10 -42.94 -2.97
C GLY A 105 66.79 -41.64 -3.72
N TRP A 106 66.56 -41.75 -5.02
CA TRP A 106 66.38 -40.65 -5.96
C TRP A 106 65.11 -40.84 -6.80
N MET A 107 64.37 -39.78 -7.02
CA MET A 107 63.12 -39.81 -7.76
C MET A 107 63.01 -38.61 -8.70
N LEU A 108 62.53 -38.85 -9.91
CA LEU A 108 62.22 -37.77 -10.86
C LEU A 108 60.86 -37.15 -10.52
N PRO A 109 60.75 -35.80 -10.51
CA PRO A 109 59.50 -35.11 -10.28
C PRO A 109 58.63 -34.99 -11.53
N HIS A 110 59.23 -35.17 -12.71
CA HIS A 110 58.55 -35.24 -13.98
C HIS A 110 59.01 -36.50 -14.70
N ASP A 111 58.04 -37.26 -15.20
CA ASP A 111 58.25 -38.35 -16.13
C ASP A 111 58.26 -37.78 -17.56
N PRO A 112 59.23 -38.13 -18.41
CA PRO A 112 59.27 -37.63 -19.78
C PRO A 112 58.09 -38.11 -20.63
N GLU A 113 57.51 -39.28 -20.35
CA GLU A 113 56.36 -39.80 -21.09
C GLU A 113 55.03 -39.32 -20.50
N ASP A 114 54.96 -39.20 -19.17
CA ASP A 114 53.70 -39.05 -18.45
C ASP A 114 53.50 -37.73 -17.69
N GLY A 115 54.48 -36.82 -17.72
CA GLY A 115 54.37 -35.48 -17.14
C GLY A 115 54.63 -35.43 -15.63
N GLN A 116 53.95 -34.54 -14.91
CA GLN A 116 54.27 -34.24 -13.51
C GLN A 116 53.95 -35.40 -12.56
N LEU A 117 54.98 -35.98 -11.94
CA LEU A 117 54.90 -37.06 -10.97
C LEU A 117 54.78 -36.57 -9.53
N LEU A 118 55.49 -35.48 -9.21
CA LEU A 118 55.59 -34.96 -7.85
C LEU A 118 55.09 -33.52 -7.76
N ARG A 119 54.33 -33.28 -6.70
CA ARG A 119 53.78 -31.97 -6.39
C ARG A 119 54.22 -31.54 -5.00
N CYS A 120 54.94 -30.43 -4.92
CA CYS A 120 55.42 -29.89 -3.65
C CYS A 120 54.31 -29.06 -3.01
N ILE A 121 53.69 -29.56 -1.94
CA ILE A 121 52.58 -28.86 -1.26
C ILE A 121 53.02 -27.46 -0.80
N VAL A 122 54.21 -27.37 -0.20
CA VAL A 122 54.74 -26.12 0.37
C VAL A 122 54.95 -25.05 -0.70
N LEU A 123 55.43 -25.43 -1.89
CA LEU A 123 55.63 -24.49 -2.98
C LEU A 123 54.31 -24.06 -3.60
N GLU A 124 53.35 -24.96 -3.75
CA GLU A 124 52.04 -24.61 -4.28
C GLU A 124 51.31 -23.63 -3.35
N GLU A 125 51.30 -23.91 -2.04
CA GLU A 125 50.75 -23.00 -1.04
C GLU A 125 51.41 -21.60 -1.13
N ARG A 126 52.73 -21.56 -1.31
CA ARG A 126 53.47 -20.29 -1.46
C ARG A 126 53.17 -19.58 -2.78
N GLN A 127 53.07 -20.31 -3.90
CA GLN A 127 52.72 -19.74 -5.20
C GLN A 127 51.28 -19.22 -5.19
N GLU A 128 50.36 -19.96 -4.59
CA GLU A 128 48.99 -19.52 -4.37
C GLU A 128 48.95 -18.28 -3.50
N GLN A 129 49.70 -18.25 -2.40
CA GLN A 129 49.84 -17.08 -1.53
C GLN A 129 50.38 -15.87 -2.31
N LYS A 130 51.43 -16.01 -3.11
CA LYS A 130 51.96 -14.93 -3.97
C LYS A 130 50.94 -14.45 -4.99
N ARG A 131 50.18 -15.37 -5.61
CA ARG A 131 49.11 -15.03 -6.55
C ARG A 131 47.97 -14.28 -5.86
N LYS A 132 47.55 -14.73 -4.68
CA LYS A 132 46.54 -14.06 -3.84
C LYS A 132 47.01 -12.65 -3.44
N LEU A 133 48.27 -12.51 -3.01
CA LEU A 133 48.87 -11.21 -2.69
C LEU A 133 48.91 -10.28 -3.90
N ARG A 134 49.35 -10.76 -5.06
CA ARG A 134 49.38 -9.97 -6.30
C ARG A 134 47.99 -9.48 -6.67
N LEU A 135 47.01 -10.38 -6.69
CA LEU A 135 45.63 -10.02 -6.99
C LEU A 135 45.06 -9.02 -5.97
N ALA A 136 45.36 -9.20 -4.68
CA ALA A 136 44.94 -8.26 -3.65
C ALA A 136 45.58 -6.88 -3.86
N ARG A 137 46.89 -6.82 -4.16
CA ARG A 137 47.61 -5.56 -4.44
C ARG A 137 47.05 -4.84 -5.66
N ASP A 138 46.81 -5.56 -6.76
CA ASP A 138 46.24 -4.98 -7.99
C ASP A 138 44.88 -4.33 -7.71
N VAL A 139 44.03 -4.95 -6.87
CA VAL A 139 42.75 -4.35 -6.46
C VAL A 139 42.95 -3.19 -5.49
N LEU A 140 43.87 -3.30 -4.53
CA LEU A 140 44.14 -2.21 -3.57
C LEU A 140 44.75 -0.98 -4.25
N GLU A 141 45.49 -1.13 -5.35
CA GLU A 141 45.97 0.00 -6.15
C GLU A 141 44.80 0.82 -6.73
N THR A 142 43.65 0.18 -7.00
CA THR A 142 42.44 0.88 -7.45
C THR A 142 41.81 1.78 -6.39
N LEU A 143 42.22 1.71 -5.11
CA LEU A 143 41.78 2.63 -4.06
C LEU A 143 42.10 4.09 -4.37
N GLN A 144 43.13 4.35 -5.18
CA GLN A 144 43.49 5.70 -5.61
C GLN A 144 42.59 6.24 -6.74
N GLY A 145 41.70 5.39 -7.28
CA GLY A 145 40.73 5.77 -8.33
C GLY A 145 39.62 6.69 -7.84
N ARG A 146 38.92 7.34 -8.77
CA ARG A 146 37.84 8.30 -8.46
C ARG A 146 36.58 7.67 -7.84
N ASN A 147 36.35 6.39 -8.07
CA ASN A 147 35.18 5.67 -7.54
C ASN A 147 35.49 4.17 -7.39
N PRO A 148 36.28 3.78 -6.37
CA PRO A 148 36.63 2.38 -6.14
C PRO A 148 35.39 1.60 -5.69
N ASP A 149 35.25 0.37 -6.17
CA ASP A 149 34.18 -0.53 -5.71
C ASP A 149 34.49 -1.02 -4.29
N THR A 150 33.80 -0.48 -3.28
CA THR A 150 34.03 -0.82 -1.87
C THR A 150 33.80 -2.29 -1.55
N GLY A 151 32.96 -3.00 -2.32
CA GLY A 151 32.78 -4.44 -2.20
C GLY A 151 34.03 -5.21 -2.61
N LYS A 152 34.61 -4.87 -3.77
CA LYS A 152 35.85 -5.50 -4.27
C LYS A 152 37.05 -5.22 -3.36
N VAL A 153 37.17 -3.99 -2.88
CA VAL A 153 38.26 -3.61 -1.96
C VAL A 153 38.17 -4.39 -0.65
N ARG A 154 36.96 -4.59 -0.10
CA ARG A 154 36.78 -5.39 1.11
C ARG A 154 37.22 -6.84 0.93
N VAL A 155 36.88 -7.45 -0.22
CA VAL A 155 37.32 -8.81 -0.56
C VAL A 155 38.84 -8.87 -0.72
N ALA A 156 39.44 -7.87 -1.38
CA ALA A 156 40.88 -7.78 -1.55
C ALA A 156 41.64 -7.63 -0.22
N LEU A 157 41.13 -6.83 0.73
CA LEU A 157 41.70 -6.73 2.08
C LEU A 157 41.67 -8.07 2.84
N ALA A 158 40.55 -8.80 2.75
CA ALA A 158 40.45 -10.13 3.36
C ALA A 158 41.45 -11.11 2.74
N LEU A 159 41.57 -11.10 1.41
CA LEU A 159 42.51 -11.93 0.66
C LEU A 159 43.97 -11.58 0.98
N ALA A 160 44.30 -10.29 1.07
CA ALA A 160 45.62 -9.80 1.49
C ALA A 160 46.00 -10.32 2.89
N LYS A 161 45.05 -10.27 3.83
CA LYS A 161 45.25 -10.74 5.19
C LYS A 161 45.48 -12.26 5.25
N GLU A 162 44.67 -13.04 4.53
CA GLU A 162 44.85 -14.50 4.41
C GLU A 162 46.19 -14.86 3.78
N ALA A 163 46.59 -14.10 2.76
CA ALA A 163 47.83 -14.32 2.03
C ALA A 163 49.07 -13.74 2.75
N GLY A 164 48.95 -13.28 4.00
CA GLY A 164 50.08 -12.84 4.82
C GLY A 164 50.75 -11.56 4.33
N MET A 165 49.97 -10.60 3.83
CA MET A 165 50.48 -9.25 3.50
C MET A 165 51.18 -8.63 4.69
N GLU A 166 52.20 -7.79 4.43
CA GLU A 166 52.94 -7.11 5.48
C GLU A 166 52.01 -6.26 6.35
N ARG A 167 52.25 -6.27 7.67
CA ARG A 167 51.34 -5.64 8.64
C ARG A 167 51.17 -4.14 8.41
N ASP A 168 52.23 -3.44 7.99
CA ASP A 168 52.18 -1.99 7.78
C ASP A 168 51.50 -1.64 6.45
N GLU A 169 51.72 -2.43 5.39
CA GLU A 169 50.99 -2.34 4.12
C GLU A 169 49.48 -2.56 4.33
N LEU A 170 49.11 -3.60 5.09
CA LEU A 170 47.72 -3.91 5.40
C LEU A 170 47.06 -2.78 6.20
N ARG A 171 47.73 -2.22 7.21
CA ARG A 171 47.18 -1.08 7.99
C ARG A 171 46.97 0.16 7.12
N ALA A 172 47.89 0.45 6.21
CA ALA A 172 47.75 1.57 5.30
C ALA A 172 46.53 1.38 4.38
N ALA A 173 46.36 0.18 3.83
CA ALA A 173 45.22 -0.17 2.99
C ALA A 173 43.87 -0.12 3.75
N GLU A 174 43.84 -0.62 4.99
CA GLU A 174 42.66 -0.53 5.87
C GLU A 174 42.28 0.92 6.18
N ALA A 175 43.25 1.78 6.48
CA ALA A 175 43.03 3.20 6.74
C ALA A 175 42.49 3.94 5.50
N SER A 176 43.04 3.66 4.32
CA SER A 176 42.54 4.21 3.04
C SER A 176 41.12 3.74 2.73
N PHE A 177 40.81 2.46 2.98
CA PHE A 177 39.46 1.94 2.82
C PHE A 177 38.46 2.59 3.79
N GLU A 178 38.85 2.81 5.05
CA GLU A 178 37.99 3.51 6.01
C GLU A 178 37.70 4.95 5.58
N GLN A 179 38.70 5.67 5.07
CA GLN A 179 38.51 7.01 4.51
C GLN A 179 37.54 7.00 3.31
N LEU A 180 37.65 6.02 2.43
CA LEU A 180 36.75 5.85 1.29
C LEU A 180 35.31 5.60 1.75
N VAL A 181 35.09 4.68 2.69
CA VAL A 181 33.75 4.39 3.24
C VAL A 181 33.15 5.64 3.89
N ARG A 182 33.94 6.41 4.64
CA ARG A 182 33.48 7.69 5.23
C ARG A 182 33.11 8.71 4.16
N ARG A 183 33.86 8.77 3.06
CA ARG A 183 33.56 9.67 1.94
C ARG A 183 32.26 9.26 1.23
N GLU A 184 32.08 7.98 0.90
CA GLU A 184 30.84 7.48 0.30
C GLU A 184 29.63 7.74 1.19
N ALA A 185 29.76 7.52 2.51
CA ALA A 185 28.69 7.80 3.46
C ALA A 185 28.29 9.29 3.45
N ARG A 186 29.26 10.21 3.43
CA ARG A 186 29.00 11.66 3.32
C ARG A 186 28.36 12.03 1.98
N GLU A 187 28.84 11.46 0.87
CA GLU A 187 28.26 11.71 -0.46
C GLU A 187 26.81 11.21 -0.52
N GLN A 188 26.50 10.03 0.04
CA GLN A 188 25.14 9.50 0.15
C GLN A 188 24.25 10.36 1.06
N GLU A 189 24.77 10.85 2.18
CA GLU A 189 24.06 11.76 3.08
C GLU A 189 23.70 13.08 2.38
N LEU A 190 24.67 13.69 1.68
CA LEU A 190 24.44 14.89 0.87
C LEU A 190 23.43 14.63 -0.26
N GLN A 191 23.49 13.47 -0.91
CA GLN A 191 22.52 13.10 -1.95
C GLN A 191 21.11 12.95 -1.38
N ARG A 192 20.96 12.32 -0.20
CA ARG A 192 19.66 12.20 0.50
C ARG A 192 19.12 13.56 0.89
N LEU A 193 19.97 14.44 1.41
CA LEU A 193 19.60 15.82 1.76
C LEU A 193 19.12 16.58 0.53
N ARG A 194 19.86 16.51 -0.59
CA ARG A 194 19.48 17.16 -1.85
C ARG A 194 18.16 16.63 -2.42
N GLN A 195 17.96 15.30 -2.42
CA GLN A 195 16.71 14.70 -2.87
C GLN A 195 15.52 15.14 -2.01
N ALA A 196 15.70 15.22 -0.70
CA ALA A 196 14.65 15.68 0.20
C ALA A 196 14.32 17.18 0.00
N GLN A 197 15.33 18.02 -0.25
CA GLN A 197 15.14 19.43 -0.61
C GLN A 197 14.39 19.58 -1.95
N GLU A 198 14.80 18.84 -2.99
CA GLU A 198 14.14 18.87 -4.30
C GLU A 198 12.69 18.38 -4.23
N GLU A 199 12.41 17.35 -3.43
CA GLU A 199 11.05 16.85 -3.17
C GLU A 199 10.17 17.90 -2.49
N VAL A 200 10.66 18.52 -1.41
CA VAL A 200 9.91 19.59 -0.70
C VAL A 200 9.70 20.78 -1.63
N LYS A 201 10.71 21.20 -2.38
CA LYS A 201 10.61 22.31 -3.33
C LYS A 201 9.57 22.03 -4.41
N ALA A 202 9.57 20.83 -5.01
CA ALA A 202 8.56 20.44 -5.99
C ALA A 202 7.14 20.45 -5.41
N MET A 203 6.98 20.04 -4.14
CA MET A 203 5.71 20.09 -3.41
C MET A 203 5.33 21.50 -2.93
N VAL A 204 6.19 22.50 -3.06
CA VAL A 204 5.83 23.90 -2.77
C VAL A 204 5.51 24.65 -4.06
N GLU A 205 6.28 24.40 -5.12
CA GLU A 205 6.17 25.10 -6.41
C GLU A 205 5.16 24.45 -7.37
N GLY A 206 4.82 23.17 -7.21
CA GLY A 206 3.94 22.46 -8.14
C GLY A 206 2.48 22.92 -8.12
N GLU A 207 1.88 23.16 -9.28
CA GLU A 207 0.48 23.62 -9.45
C GLU A 207 -0.59 22.51 -9.31
N GLY A 208 -0.22 21.33 -8.79
CA GLY A 208 -1.15 20.20 -8.64
C GLY A 208 -2.00 20.29 -7.37
N PRO A 209 -3.13 19.55 -7.29
CA PRO A 209 -3.85 19.31 -6.04
C PRO A 209 -2.92 18.55 -5.08
N GLN A 210 -2.22 19.29 -4.25
CA GLN A 210 -1.30 18.74 -3.27
C GLN A 210 -2.10 18.30 -2.07
N GLU A 211 -2.07 17.01 -1.77
CA GLU A 211 -2.62 16.51 -0.52
C GLU A 211 -1.78 17.01 0.66
N ALA A 212 -2.41 17.60 1.68
CA ALA A 212 -1.71 18.07 2.88
C ALA A 212 -0.89 16.94 3.53
N ARG A 213 -1.33 15.69 3.39
CA ARG A 213 -0.61 14.50 3.86
C ARG A 213 0.72 14.26 3.14
N ALA A 214 0.75 14.44 1.82
CA ALA A 214 1.95 14.24 1.02
C ALA A 214 3.03 15.29 1.37
N LEU A 215 2.63 16.56 1.47
CA LEU A 215 3.52 17.65 1.89
C LEU A 215 4.02 17.45 3.33
N GLN A 216 3.15 17.01 4.26
CA GLN A 216 3.56 16.67 5.62
C GLN A 216 4.59 15.53 5.66
N ALA A 217 4.44 14.51 4.82
CA ALA A 217 5.38 13.40 4.73
C ALA A 217 6.73 13.84 4.14
N ALA A 218 6.73 14.68 3.10
CA ALA A 218 7.94 15.24 2.50
C ALA A 218 8.73 16.10 3.51
N ILE A 219 8.06 17.01 4.23
CA ILE A 219 8.68 17.81 5.30
C ILE A 219 9.28 16.91 6.38
N SER A 220 8.59 15.83 6.76
CA SER A 220 9.10 14.89 7.77
C SER A 220 10.36 14.15 7.29
N ARG A 221 10.41 13.74 6.02
CA ARG A 221 11.61 13.15 5.40
C ARG A 221 12.78 14.14 5.34
N ALA A 222 12.51 15.39 4.95
CA ALA A 222 13.53 16.44 4.90
C ALA A 222 14.12 16.74 6.29
N LYS A 223 13.28 16.82 7.33
CA LYS A 223 13.77 16.93 8.72
C LYS A 223 14.65 15.76 9.13
N ALA A 224 14.25 14.53 8.79
CA ALA A 224 15.05 13.34 9.08
C ALA A 224 16.37 13.29 8.28
N ALA A 225 16.43 13.94 7.12
CA ALA A 225 17.64 14.09 6.30
C ALA A 225 18.55 15.25 6.75
N GLY A 226 18.17 16.00 7.79
CA GLY A 226 18.97 17.11 8.32
C GLY A 226 18.80 18.44 7.57
N VAL A 227 17.70 18.61 6.82
CA VAL A 227 17.39 19.91 6.19
C VAL A 227 17.09 20.95 7.27
N GLU A 228 17.71 22.12 7.15
CA GLU A 228 17.59 23.21 8.12
C GLU A 228 16.15 23.73 8.21
N LYS A 229 15.76 24.17 9.41
CA LYS A 229 14.38 24.62 9.67
C LYS A 229 13.97 25.79 8.79
N ASP A 230 14.90 26.71 8.52
CA ASP A 230 14.63 27.91 7.73
C ASP A 230 14.27 27.58 6.28
N GLU A 231 14.88 26.54 5.70
CA GLU A 231 14.56 26.05 4.35
C GLU A 231 13.19 25.37 4.27
N LEU A 232 12.68 24.86 5.40
CA LEU A 232 11.37 24.19 5.48
C LEU A 232 10.23 25.15 5.83
N SER A 233 10.51 26.40 6.20
CA SER A 233 9.51 27.36 6.67
C SER A 233 8.38 27.61 5.67
N ALA A 234 8.72 27.86 4.39
CA ALA A 234 7.73 28.06 3.32
C ALA A 234 6.85 26.82 3.09
N ALA A 235 7.41 25.62 3.20
CA ALA A 235 6.67 24.37 3.09
C ALA A 235 5.72 24.15 4.28
N GLU A 236 6.16 24.50 5.49
CA GLU A 236 5.32 24.44 6.69
C GLU A 236 4.14 25.43 6.63
N GLU A 237 4.37 26.66 6.15
CA GLU A 237 3.31 27.65 5.93
C GLU A 237 2.31 27.17 4.88
N ARG A 238 2.79 26.61 3.77
CA ARG A 238 1.94 26.01 2.73
C ARG A 238 1.11 24.86 3.29
N LEU A 239 1.70 24.00 4.11
CA LEU A 239 0.99 22.91 4.80
C LEU A 239 -0.11 23.44 5.73
N GLN A 240 0.14 24.53 6.46
CA GLN A 240 -0.88 25.14 7.30
C GLN A 240 -2.02 25.74 6.49
N ALA A 241 -1.72 26.37 5.33
CA ALA A 241 -2.73 26.89 4.42
C ALA A 241 -3.61 25.76 3.87
N LEU A 242 -3.01 24.67 3.37
CA LEU A 242 -3.75 23.51 2.87
C LEU A 242 -4.62 22.87 3.96
N LYS A 243 -4.13 22.76 5.20
CA LYS A 243 -4.94 22.24 6.32
C LYS A 243 -6.15 23.13 6.65
N LYS A 244 -5.99 24.45 6.58
CA LYS A 244 -7.10 25.40 6.80
C LYS A 244 -8.13 25.29 5.66
N GLU A 245 -7.67 25.13 4.43
CA GLU A 245 -8.52 24.92 3.26
C GLU A 245 -9.30 23.60 3.36
N GLU A 246 -8.62 22.48 3.63
CA GLU A 246 -9.27 21.17 3.86
C GLU A 246 -10.29 21.22 5.02
N GLU A 247 -9.98 21.93 6.11
CA GLU A 247 -10.91 22.10 7.22
C GLU A 247 -12.13 22.94 6.83
N ALA A 248 -11.93 24.01 6.04
CA ALA A 248 -13.01 24.84 5.52
C ALA A 248 -13.92 24.04 4.57
N GLU A 249 -13.35 23.25 3.67
CA GLU A 249 -14.09 22.36 2.78
C GLU A 249 -14.87 21.29 3.56
N ARG A 250 -14.25 20.67 4.57
CA ARG A 250 -14.95 19.72 5.46
C ARG A 250 -16.12 20.36 6.19
N LYS A 251 -15.96 21.60 6.68
CA LYS A 251 -17.05 22.35 7.32
C LYS A 251 -18.16 22.66 6.32
N LEU A 252 -17.81 23.03 5.08
CA LEU A 252 -18.78 23.28 4.02
C LEU A 252 -19.56 22.00 3.68
N LEU A 253 -18.87 20.88 3.48
CA LEU A 253 -19.48 19.58 3.22
C LEU A 253 -20.36 19.11 4.39
N ALA A 254 -19.94 19.35 5.64
CA ALA A 254 -20.76 19.04 6.81
C ALA A 254 -22.04 19.88 6.86
N LYS A 255 -21.96 21.18 6.57
CA LYS A 255 -23.14 22.06 6.44
C LYS A 255 -24.07 21.58 5.33
N ARG A 256 -23.50 21.21 4.18
CA ARG A 256 -24.23 20.67 3.03
C ARG A 256 -24.99 19.39 3.38
N LYS A 257 -24.32 18.42 4.02
CA LYS A 257 -24.94 17.18 4.51
C LYS A 257 -26.03 17.44 5.56
N HIS A 258 -25.79 18.38 6.48
CA HIS A 258 -26.78 18.77 7.48
C HIS A 258 -28.04 19.37 6.83
N LEU A 259 -27.87 20.24 5.83
CA LEU A 259 -28.99 20.80 5.07
C LEU A 259 -29.76 19.69 4.33
N GLN A 260 -29.05 18.79 3.64
CA GLN A 260 -29.67 17.65 2.95
C GLN A 260 -30.50 16.78 3.91
N HIS A 261 -29.98 16.49 5.10
CA HIS A 261 -30.71 15.74 6.12
C HIS A 261 -31.94 16.48 6.63
N ARG A 262 -31.85 17.81 6.83
CA ARG A 262 -33.00 18.64 7.21
C ARG A 262 -34.08 18.65 6.13
N ILE A 263 -33.71 18.71 4.85
CA ILE A 263 -34.63 18.62 3.72
C ILE A 263 -35.38 17.28 3.76
N GLN A 264 -34.66 16.17 3.92
CA GLN A 264 -35.25 14.84 4.00
C GLN A 264 -36.20 14.68 5.20
N THR A 265 -35.80 15.17 6.37
CA THR A 265 -36.60 15.08 7.61
C THR A 265 -37.83 15.99 7.56
N SER A 266 -37.78 17.06 6.76
CA SER A 266 -38.88 18.01 6.57
C SER A 266 -39.86 17.58 5.47
N ALA A 267 -39.73 16.37 4.93
CA ALA A 267 -40.65 15.83 3.93
C ALA A 267 -42.10 15.93 4.42
N GLY A 268 -42.94 16.65 3.67
CA GLY A 268 -44.36 16.83 4.01
C GLY A 268 -44.67 18.02 4.92
N ASN A 269 -43.68 18.85 5.29
CA ASN A 269 -43.93 20.11 6.00
C ASN A 269 -43.46 21.31 5.15
N PRO A 270 -44.38 21.99 4.43
CA PRO A 270 -44.04 23.09 3.53
C PRO A 270 -43.30 24.24 4.22
N ARG A 271 -43.62 24.52 5.49
CA ARG A 271 -43.00 25.61 6.25
C ARG A 271 -41.52 25.34 6.52
N LEU A 272 -41.19 24.11 6.91
CA LEU A 272 -39.80 23.71 7.17
C LEU A 272 -38.98 23.63 5.88
N LEU A 273 -39.59 23.16 4.78
CA LEU A 273 -38.94 23.12 3.46
C LEU A 273 -38.59 24.51 2.93
N ARG A 274 -39.48 25.51 3.10
CA ARG A 274 -39.17 26.92 2.78
C ARG A 274 -37.98 27.45 3.57
N GLY A 275 -37.86 27.07 4.84
CA GLY A 275 -36.69 27.40 5.66
C GLY A 275 -35.40 26.78 5.10
N CYS A 276 -35.46 25.52 4.66
CA CYS A 276 -34.32 24.85 4.04
C CYS A 276 -33.91 25.47 2.70
N ILE A 277 -34.87 25.90 1.88
CA ILE A 277 -34.62 26.64 0.64
C ILE A 277 -33.84 27.93 0.93
N HIS A 278 -34.32 28.74 1.89
CA HIS A 278 -33.64 29.98 2.27
C HIS A 278 -32.22 29.74 2.77
N ASP A 279 -32.04 28.78 3.70
CA ASP A 279 -30.73 28.43 4.24
C ASP A 279 -29.76 27.94 3.13
N GLY A 280 -30.28 27.16 2.17
CA GLY A 280 -29.52 26.68 1.01
C GLY A 280 -29.14 27.80 0.05
N THR A 281 -30.02 28.76 -0.23
CA THR A 281 -29.73 29.91 -1.09
C THR A 281 -28.66 30.81 -0.47
N VAL A 282 -28.75 31.10 0.84
CA VAL A 282 -27.74 31.91 1.55
C VAL A 282 -26.37 31.23 1.57
N ALA A 283 -26.35 29.90 1.59
CA ALA A 283 -25.12 29.10 1.56
C ALA A 283 -24.65 28.69 0.15
N GLU A 284 -25.35 29.15 -0.91
CA GLU A 284 -25.07 28.81 -2.32
C GLU A 284 -25.10 27.30 -2.62
N PHE A 285 -25.94 26.54 -1.91
CA PHE A 285 -26.15 25.10 -2.10
C PHE A 285 -27.27 24.81 -3.12
N PHE A 286 -27.03 25.12 -4.39
CA PHE A 286 -28.06 25.10 -5.45
C PHE A 286 -28.71 23.72 -5.68
N GLU A 287 -27.96 22.63 -5.57
CA GLU A 287 -28.49 21.27 -5.72
C GLU A 287 -29.48 20.93 -4.60
N GLU A 288 -29.13 21.27 -3.35
CA GLU A 288 -30.00 21.09 -2.19
C GLU A 288 -31.24 21.98 -2.24
N VAL A 289 -31.10 23.21 -2.74
CA VAL A 289 -32.24 24.12 -2.97
C VAL A 289 -33.23 23.49 -3.96
N THR A 290 -32.73 23.00 -5.10
CA THR A 290 -33.55 22.35 -6.13
C THR A 290 -34.29 21.13 -5.56
N LEU A 291 -33.60 20.32 -4.73
CA LEU A 291 -34.23 19.18 -4.05
C LEU A 291 -35.33 19.62 -3.08
N ALA A 292 -35.08 20.66 -2.29
CA ALA A 292 -36.05 21.20 -1.34
C ALA A 292 -37.29 21.80 -2.02
N GLU A 293 -37.11 22.48 -3.15
CA GLU A 293 -38.19 23.01 -3.99
C GLU A 293 -39.09 21.89 -4.53
N SER A 294 -38.49 20.84 -5.10
CA SER A 294 -39.25 19.68 -5.59
C SER A 294 -40.05 18.98 -4.47
N MET A 295 -39.47 18.88 -3.27
CA MET A 295 -40.19 18.31 -2.12
C MET A 295 -41.28 19.22 -1.59
N LEU A 296 -41.09 20.54 -1.68
CA LEU A 296 -42.08 21.54 -1.28
C LEU A 296 -43.31 21.49 -2.19
N GLU A 297 -43.10 21.39 -3.50
CA GLU A 297 -44.16 21.25 -4.50
C GLU A 297 -45.04 20.02 -4.19
N LYS A 298 -44.41 18.86 -4.00
CA LYS A 298 -45.11 17.61 -3.63
C LYS A 298 -45.85 17.72 -2.30
N ALA A 299 -45.28 18.40 -1.30
CA ALA A 299 -45.93 18.59 -0.01
C ALA A 299 -47.18 19.47 -0.13
N ILE A 300 -47.12 20.54 -0.93
CA ILE A 300 -48.27 21.42 -1.22
C ILE A 300 -49.34 20.66 -1.99
N GLU A 301 -48.98 19.87 -3.00
CA GLU A 301 -49.92 19.01 -3.73
C GLU A 301 -50.64 18.04 -2.79
N HIS A 302 -49.90 17.38 -1.89
CA HIS A 302 -50.47 16.46 -0.92
C HIS A 302 -51.39 17.16 0.10
N GLU A 303 -51.02 18.34 0.62
CA GLU A 303 -51.89 19.13 1.49
C GLU A 303 -53.18 19.55 0.78
N ASN A 304 -53.07 19.98 -0.49
CA ASN A 304 -54.23 20.35 -1.30
C ASN A 304 -55.15 19.14 -1.55
N GLU A 305 -54.61 17.98 -1.90
CA GLU A 305 -55.40 16.75 -2.08
C GLU A 305 -56.03 16.27 -0.75
N ALA A 306 -55.33 16.39 0.38
CA ALA A 306 -55.88 16.08 1.69
C ALA A 306 -57.05 17.02 2.06
N ALA A 307 -56.88 18.34 1.84
CA ALA A 307 -57.94 19.33 2.05
C ALA A 307 -59.15 19.06 1.14
N LYS A 308 -58.88 18.75 -0.13
CA LYS A 308 -59.89 18.37 -1.12
C LYS A 308 -60.68 17.12 -0.70
N ASN A 309 -59.99 16.08 -0.23
CA ASN A 309 -60.61 14.85 0.24
C ASN A 309 -61.42 15.06 1.54
N ASN A 310 -60.93 15.91 2.45
CA ASN A 310 -61.69 16.31 3.64
C ASN A 310 -63.00 17.01 3.27
N LEU A 311 -62.96 17.96 2.32
CA LEU A 311 -64.16 18.62 1.83
C LEU A 311 -65.14 17.65 1.16
N ARG A 312 -64.65 16.74 0.31
CA ARG A 312 -65.48 15.68 -0.29
C ARG A 312 -66.16 14.83 0.79
N PHE A 313 -65.41 14.44 1.83
CA PHE A 313 -65.94 13.67 2.96
C PHE A 313 -67.00 14.47 3.75
N ARG A 314 -66.77 15.77 4.02
CA ARG A 314 -67.75 16.65 4.67
C ARG A 314 -69.03 16.79 3.86
N ILE A 315 -68.91 16.96 2.53
CA ILE A 315 -70.07 17.03 1.63
C ILE A 315 -70.88 15.74 1.68
N GLN A 316 -70.23 14.58 1.59
CA GLN A 316 -70.89 13.28 1.65
C GLN A 316 -71.63 13.06 2.98
N ASN A 317 -71.04 13.48 4.10
CA ASN A 317 -71.65 13.29 5.43
C ASN A 317 -72.70 14.35 5.80
N SER A 318 -72.81 15.43 5.03
CA SER A 318 -73.75 16.54 5.30
C SER A 318 -75.08 16.39 4.57
N SER A 319 -75.46 15.16 4.19
CA SER A 319 -76.70 14.88 3.46
C SER A 319 -77.91 15.46 4.18
N GLY A 320 -78.58 16.45 3.56
CA GLY A 320 -79.77 17.12 4.10
C GLY A 320 -79.50 18.37 4.95
N ASN A 321 -78.24 18.77 5.16
CA ASN A 321 -77.90 20.04 5.81
C ASN A 321 -77.40 21.07 4.78
N GLU A 322 -78.33 21.79 4.15
CA GLU A 322 -78.05 22.77 3.09
C GLU A 322 -77.02 23.84 3.50
N LYS A 323 -77.06 24.30 4.75
CA LYS A 323 -76.13 25.32 5.25
C LYS A 323 -74.68 24.84 5.24
N GLU A 324 -74.45 23.60 5.67
CA GLU A 324 -73.11 23.01 5.68
C GLU A 324 -72.61 22.76 4.25
N LEU A 325 -73.49 22.31 3.35
CA LEU A 325 -73.14 22.14 1.93
C LEU A 325 -72.76 23.46 1.26
N LEU A 326 -73.49 24.55 1.55
CA LEU A 326 -73.13 25.89 1.07
C LEU A 326 -71.80 26.38 1.64
N ALA A 327 -71.50 26.08 2.91
CA ALA A 327 -70.20 26.39 3.51
C ALA A 327 -69.07 25.61 2.85
N CYS A 328 -69.24 24.30 2.63
CA CYS A 328 -68.27 23.47 1.90
C CYS A 328 -68.05 23.96 0.47
N LYS A 329 -69.12 24.38 -0.23
CA LYS A 329 -69.03 24.97 -1.58
C LYS A 329 -68.19 26.26 -1.58
N ALA A 330 -68.45 27.16 -0.63
CA ALA A 330 -67.72 28.42 -0.53
C ALA A 330 -66.23 28.18 -0.19
N GLU A 331 -65.94 27.25 0.72
CA GLU A 331 -64.59 26.86 1.10
C GLU A 331 -63.83 26.22 -0.09
N ALA A 332 -64.46 25.29 -0.80
CA ALA A 332 -63.91 24.69 -2.01
C ALA A 332 -63.66 25.74 -3.11
N GLY A 333 -64.58 26.69 -3.29
CA GLY A 333 -64.42 27.79 -4.25
C GLY A 333 -63.28 28.74 -3.89
N ALA A 334 -63.15 29.09 -2.61
CA ALA A 334 -62.05 29.91 -2.13
C ALA A 334 -60.67 29.23 -2.28
N ALA A 335 -60.63 27.90 -2.17
CA ALA A 335 -59.44 27.08 -2.39
C ALA A 335 -59.19 26.72 -3.88
N GLY A 336 -60.11 27.05 -4.79
CA GLY A 336 -60.00 26.73 -6.22
C GLY A 336 -60.28 25.26 -6.59
N PHE A 337 -60.95 24.50 -5.72
CA PHE A 337 -61.30 23.09 -5.94
C PHE A 337 -62.60 22.95 -6.74
N PHE A 338 -62.58 23.30 -8.02
CA PHE A 338 -63.79 23.39 -8.88
C PHE A 338 -64.60 22.09 -8.95
N ASP A 339 -63.95 20.93 -9.01
CA ASP A 339 -64.64 19.63 -9.02
C ASP A 339 -65.37 19.33 -7.70
N VAL A 340 -64.86 19.83 -6.57
CA VAL A 340 -65.53 19.73 -5.26
C VAL A 340 -66.67 20.73 -5.14
N VAL A 341 -66.55 21.91 -5.77
CA VAL A 341 -67.66 22.87 -5.90
C VAL A 341 -68.83 22.22 -6.66
N ASP A 342 -68.55 21.58 -7.80
CA ASP A 342 -69.58 20.89 -8.60
C ASP A 342 -70.27 19.77 -7.80
N LEU A 343 -69.48 18.99 -7.04
CA LEU A 343 -70.00 17.95 -6.16
C LEU A 343 -70.92 18.54 -5.07
N ALA A 344 -70.51 19.64 -4.45
CA ALA A 344 -71.32 20.33 -3.45
C ALA A 344 -72.62 20.89 -4.05
N GLU A 345 -72.57 21.47 -5.25
CA GLU A 345 -73.76 21.95 -5.96
C GLU A 345 -74.74 20.83 -6.26
N HIS A 346 -74.25 19.68 -6.70
CA HIS A 346 -75.08 18.51 -6.92
C HIS A 346 -75.75 18.06 -5.61
N ALA A 347 -74.99 17.95 -4.52
CA ALA A 347 -75.52 17.57 -3.22
C ALA A 347 -76.57 18.56 -2.68
N ILE A 348 -76.39 19.87 -2.92
CA ILE A 348 -77.38 20.91 -2.57
C ILE A 348 -78.67 20.71 -3.37
N ARG A 349 -78.56 20.47 -4.68
CA ARG A 349 -79.71 20.22 -5.55
C ARG A 349 -80.49 18.99 -5.09
N ASP A 350 -79.79 17.89 -4.79
CA ASP A 350 -80.41 16.67 -4.30
C ASP A 350 -81.06 16.86 -2.93
N ALA A 351 -80.42 17.62 -2.02
CA ALA A 351 -80.98 17.96 -0.72
C ALA A 351 -82.24 18.83 -0.85
N ALA A 352 -82.25 19.79 -1.79
CA ALA A 352 -83.42 20.61 -2.09
C ALA A 352 -84.57 19.78 -2.69
N GLU A 353 -84.25 18.87 -3.62
CA GLU A 353 -85.24 17.95 -4.21
C GLU A 353 -85.80 16.95 -3.20
N ALA A 354 -84.96 16.40 -2.32
CA ALA A 354 -85.38 15.54 -1.21
C ALA A 354 -86.26 16.29 -0.21
N THR A 355 -85.92 17.55 0.11
CA THR A 355 -86.72 18.41 0.99
C THR A 355 -88.08 18.73 0.36
N LYS A 356 -88.09 19.04 -0.94
CA LYS A 356 -89.33 19.26 -1.70
C LYS A 356 -90.18 17.99 -1.76
N SER A 357 -89.60 16.85 -2.11
CA SER A 357 -90.29 15.55 -2.14
C SER A 357 -90.86 15.16 -0.78
N ARG A 358 -90.13 15.47 0.30
CA ARG A 358 -90.62 15.30 1.68
C ARG A 358 -91.78 16.23 1.99
N ALA A 359 -91.70 17.51 1.59
CA ALA A 359 -92.77 18.47 1.77
C ALA A 359 -94.03 18.07 0.99
N ASP A 360 -93.88 17.61 -0.26
CA ASP A 360 -94.98 17.11 -1.10
C ASP A 360 -95.62 15.85 -0.47
N ARG A 361 -94.81 14.91 0.02
CA ARG A 361 -95.29 13.74 0.77
C ARG A 361 -96.01 14.16 2.06
N HIS A 362 -95.49 15.16 2.76
CA HIS A 362 -96.10 15.70 3.97
C HIS A 362 -97.46 16.33 3.66
N ASP A 363 -97.58 17.09 2.57
CA ASP A 363 -98.84 17.69 2.12
C ASP A 363 -99.90 16.61 1.78
N ILE A 364 -99.50 15.55 1.07
CA ILE A 364 -100.38 14.42 0.76
C ILE A 364 -100.90 13.75 2.04
N LEU A 365 -100.01 13.46 3.00
CA LEU A 365 -100.40 12.83 4.27
C LEU A 365 -101.29 13.75 5.11
N LEU A 366 -101.02 15.05 5.14
CA LEU A 366 -101.90 16.02 5.82
C LEU A 366 -103.29 16.07 5.16
N LYS A 367 -103.37 16.05 3.83
CA LYS A 367 -104.66 15.94 3.12
C LYS A 367 -105.41 14.65 3.45
N GLN A 368 -104.72 13.52 3.59
CA GLN A 368 -105.33 12.25 4.02
C GLN A 368 -105.86 12.34 5.45
N VAL A 369 -105.14 13.00 6.37
CA VAL A 369 -105.62 13.25 7.74
C VAL A 369 -106.87 14.12 7.72
N THR A 370 -106.90 15.18 6.90
CA THR A 370 -108.09 16.03 6.72
C THR A 370 -109.28 15.23 6.20
N ALA A 371 -109.08 14.42 5.15
CA ALA A 371 -110.12 13.60 4.55
C ALA A 371 -110.68 12.54 5.51
N ALA A 372 -109.81 11.83 6.23
CA ALA A 372 -110.21 10.84 7.24
C ALA A 372 -110.94 11.50 8.43
N ALA A 373 -110.54 12.72 8.83
CA ALA A 373 -111.24 13.47 9.87
C ALA A 373 -112.65 13.88 9.43
N ALA A 374 -112.85 14.17 8.14
CA ALA A 374 -114.15 14.50 7.59
C ALA A 374 -115.10 13.29 7.47
N SER A 375 -114.59 12.06 7.30
CA SER A 375 -115.42 10.85 7.23
C SER A 375 -116.02 10.45 8.59
N GLY A 376 -115.40 10.87 9.69
CA GLY A 376 -115.83 10.53 11.06
C GLY A 376 -115.45 9.10 11.49
N GLU A 377 -114.84 8.30 10.61
CA GLU A 377 -114.43 6.94 10.93
C GLU A 377 -113.13 6.92 11.77
N TYR A 378 -113.26 6.54 13.04
CA TYR A 378 -112.14 6.53 13.99
C TYR A 378 -110.93 5.72 13.51
N ALA A 379 -111.15 4.60 12.82
CA ALA A 379 -110.09 3.74 12.31
C ALA A 379 -109.25 4.42 11.22
N GLU A 380 -109.89 5.13 10.28
CA GLU A 380 -109.21 5.85 9.20
C GLU A 380 -108.43 7.05 9.73
N ILE A 381 -109.02 7.79 10.67
CA ILE A 381 -108.38 8.93 11.35
C ILE A 381 -107.09 8.47 12.03
N LYS A 382 -107.17 7.39 12.79
CA LYS A 382 -106.02 6.85 13.51
C LYS A 382 -104.91 6.43 12.55
N LYS A 383 -105.26 5.73 11.46
CA LYS A 383 -104.32 5.27 10.43
C LYS A 383 -103.61 6.45 9.74
N ALA A 384 -104.37 7.46 9.28
CA ALA A 384 -103.79 8.63 8.61
C ALA A 384 -102.90 9.45 9.56
N ARG A 385 -103.32 9.61 10.82
CA ARG A 385 -102.54 10.30 11.85
C ARG A 385 -101.23 9.58 12.15
N ASP A 386 -101.27 8.26 12.32
CA ASP A 386 -100.10 7.46 12.64
C ASP A 386 -99.13 7.43 11.43
N ALA A 387 -99.62 7.38 10.18
CA ALA A 387 -98.80 7.53 8.98
C ALA A 387 -98.15 8.93 8.85
N ALA A 388 -98.87 10.00 9.17
CA ALA A 388 -98.33 11.36 9.22
C ALA A 388 -97.26 11.51 10.32
N LYS A 389 -97.49 10.90 11.48
CA LYS A 389 -96.53 10.86 12.59
C LYS A 389 -95.27 10.07 12.21
N GLU A 390 -95.43 8.93 11.56
CA GLU A 390 -94.35 8.09 11.06
C GLU A 390 -93.51 8.80 9.99
N ALA A 391 -94.12 9.62 9.14
CA ALA A 391 -93.41 10.48 8.19
C ALA A 391 -92.68 11.68 8.86
N GLY A 392 -92.76 11.80 10.19
CA GLY A 392 -92.10 12.84 10.98
C GLY A 392 -92.77 14.21 10.87
N ILE A 393 -94.07 14.26 10.54
CA ILE A 393 -94.81 15.53 10.48
C ILE A 393 -95.07 16.02 11.92
N PRO A 394 -94.78 17.29 12.25
CA PRO A 394 -95.04 17.83 13.58
C PRO A 394 -96.52 17.67 13.99
N MET A 395 -96.74 17.20 15.23
CA MET A 395 -98.10 16.93 15.75
C MET A 395 -99.02 18.16 15.66
N LYS A 396 -98.47 19.37 15.76
CA LYS A 396 -99.23 20.63 15.58
C LYS A 396 -99.86 20.74 14.18
N LEU A 397 -99.13 20.36 13.13
CA LEU A 397 -99.63 20.39 11.76
C LEU A 397 -100.67 19.31 11.53
N ILE A 398 -100.44 18.11 12.08
CA ILE A 398 -101.41 17.01 12.04
C ILE A 398 -102.72 17.43 12.72
N GLY A 399 -102.63 18.02 13.91
CA GLY A 399 -103.80 18.52 14.65
C GLY A 399 -104.54 19.63 13.89
N LYS A 400 -103.82 20.53 13.22
CA LYS A 400 -104.42 21.56 12.36
C LYS A 400 -105.17 20.95 11.17
N ALA A 401 -104.58 19.98 10.47
CA ALA A 401 -105.23 19.28 9.36
C ALA A 401 -106.48 18.51 9.84
N TYR A 402 -106.38 17.84 11.00
CA TYR A 402 -107.51 17.15 11.62
C TYR A 402 -108.68 18.09 11.94
N ALA A 403 -108.41 19.23 12.58
CA ALA A 403 -109.43 20.23 12.90
C ALA A 403 -110.09 20.82 11.63
N LEU A 404 -109.30 21.04 10.57
CA LEU A 404 -109.82 21.46 9.27
C LEU A 404 -110.81 20.44 8.70
N GLY A 405 -110.53 19.14 8.83
CA GLY A 405 -111.42 18.08 8.36
C GLY A 405 -112.70 17.96 9.18
N GLN A 406 -112.65 18.09 10.51
CA GLN A 406 -113.85 18.07 11.36
C GLN A 406 -114.82 19.21 11.03
N ASN A 407 -114.30 20.41 10.74
CA ASN A 407 -115.12 21.55 10.34
C ASN A 407 -115.80 21.38 8.97
N GLN A 408 -115.34 20.43 8.14
CA GLN A 408 -115.98 20.11 6.86
C GLN A 408 -117.08 19.03 7.00
N ALA A 409 -117.11 18.32 8.14
CA ALA A 409 -118.10 17.27 8.42
C ALA A 409 -119.37 17.78 9.12
N THR A 410 -119.24 18.91 9.83
CA THR A 410 -120.37 19.71 10.33
C THR A 410 -120.94 20.57 9.21
#